data_AF-A0A9E4VTS4-F1
#
_entry.id   AF-A0A9E4VTS4-F1
#
_cell.length_a   1.000
_cell.length_b   1.000
_cell.length_c   1.000
_cell.angle_alpha   90.00
_cell.angle_beta   90.00
_cell.angle_gamma   90.00
#
_symmetry.space_group_name_H-M   'P 1'
#
loop_
_entity.id
_entity.type
_entity.pdbx_description
1 polymer ?
#
loop_
_entity_poly.entity_id
_entity_poly.type
_entity_poly.pdbx_seq_one_letter_code
_entity_poly.pdbx_strand_id
1 'polypeptide(L)'
;MGKIKVAIIGVGNCASSFVQGIHKYVELPEDTVVPGIMHNRIGDYRIEDIEVVAAFDIDQNKVGKDVSEAIFTEPNNTLKFAEVPHMGVTVERGMTHDGIGKYVSHLVKKSPHSTADISGILKDRGVDVVINYLPVGSEMATKWYVEQILEARCAMINCIPVFIAREDYWGARFEERGVPIVGDDIKSQLGATITHRVLTRLFEDRGVKILNTYQLNFGGNTDFLNLLERERTVSKRISKTSAVTSQMTNGIDPDNIHVGP
;
A
#
# COMPACT_ATOMS: atom_id res chain seq x y z
N MET A 1 16.00 -22.27 -7.08
CA MET A 1 14.68 -21.90 -6.51
C MET A 1 13.92 -21.10 -7.56
N GLY A 2 12.59 -21.04 -7.46
CA GLY A 2 11.76 -20.27 -8.39
C GLY A 2 11.67 -18.79 -8.00
N LYS A 3 11.18 -17.97 -8.93
CA LYS A 3 10.79 -16.57 -8.67
C LYS A 3 9.60 -16.50 -7.71
N ILE A 4 9.44 -15.36 -7.03
CA ILE A 4 8.23 -15.01 -6.27
C ILE A 4 7.26 -14.33 -7.22
N LYS A 5 6.15 -15.00 -7.51
CA LYS A 5 5.10 -14.47 -8.39
C LYS A 5 4.15 -13.57 -7.60
N VAL A 6 4.09 -12.32 -8.01
CA VAL A 6 3.34 -11.26 -7.34
C VAL A 6 2.16 -10.80 -8.19
N ALA A 7 1.02 -10.60 -7.53
CA ALA A 7 -0.11 -9.86 -8.09
C ALA A 7 -0.28 -8.50 -7.40
N ILE A 8 -0.68 -7.47 -8.15
CA ILE A 8 -0.91 -6.12 -7.62
C ILE A 8 -2.39 -5.75 -7.72
N ILE A 9 -2.99 -5.30 -6.62
CA ILE A 9 -4.33 -4.69 -6.61
C ILE A 9 -4.16 -3.18 -6.46
N GLY A 10 -4.60 -2.42 -7.47
CA GLY A 10 -4.45 -0.97 -7.54
C GLY A 10 -3.10 -0.56 -8.13
N VAL A 11 -3.09 -0.21 -9.41
CA VAL A 11 -1.88 0.17 -10.16
C VAL A 11 -1.62 1.68 -10.00
N GLY A 12 -1.54 2.14 -8.76
CA GLY A 12 -1.33 3.54 -8.37
C GLY A 12 0.16 3.96 -8.32
N ASN A 13 0.43 5.10 -7.69
CA ASN A 13 1.80 5.59 -7.46
C ASN A 13 2.68 4.62 -6.66
N CYS A 14 2.11 3.91 -5.68
CA CYS A 14 2.83 2.90 -4.91
C CYS A 14 3.24 1.72 -5.79
N ALA A 15 2.32 1.19 -6.59
CA ALA A 15 2.61 0.14 -7.56
C ALA A 15 3.67 0.59 -8.57
N SER A 16 3.58 1.82 -9.08
CA SER A 16 4.57 2.40 -9.98
C SER A 16 5.97 2.44 -9.36
N SER A 17 6.08 2.90 -8.11
CA SER A 17 7.37 2.96 -7.42
C SER A 17 7.91 1.56 -7.10
N PHE A 18 7.03 0.60 -6.78
CA PHE A 18 7.41 -0.80 -6.56
C PHE A 18 7.95 -1.47 -7.83
N VAL A 19 7.21 -1.38 -8.94
CA VAL A 19 7.62 -1.98 -10.23
C VAL A 19 8.92 -1.35 -10.73
N GLN A 20 9.05 -0.03 -10.65
CA GLN A 20 10.32 0.64 -10.98
C GLN A 20 11.48 0.16 -10.07
N GLY A 21 11.21 -0.05 -8.78
CA GLY A 21 12.19 -0.52 -7.81
C GLY A 21 12.75 -1.90 -8.14
N ILE A 22 11.88 -2.88 -8.43
CA ILE A 22 12.31 -4.25 -8.74
C ILE A 22 13.08 -4.35 -10.07
N HIS A 23 12.89 -3.40 -10.99
CA HIS A 23 13.66 -3.32 -12.24
C HIS A 23 14.97 -2.53 -12.10
N LYS A 24 15.05 -1.60 -11.15
CA LYS A 24 16.26 -0.80 -10.90
C LYS A 24 17.31 -1.57 -10.12
N TYR A 25 16.89 -2.30 -9.09
CA TYR A 25 17.76 -2.93 -8.11
C TYR A 25 17.94 -4.41 -8.44
N VAL A 26 18.51 -4.69 -9.62
CA VAL A 26 18.79 -6.04 -10.13
C VAL A 26 20.29 -6.33 -10.10
N GLU A 27 20.66 -7.60 -9.92
CA GLU A 27 22.05 -8.09 -9.99
C GLU A 27 23.00 -7.36 -9.02
N LEU A 28 22.47 -6.87 -7.89
CA LEU A 28 23.26 -6.12 -6.91
C LEU A 28 24.19 -7.05 -6.13
N PRO A 29 25.46 -6.68 -5.87
CA PRO A 29 26.28 -7.37 -4.89
C PRO A 29 25.56 -7.47 -3.53
N GLU A 30 25.73 -8.59 -2.82
CA GLU A 30 24.98 -8.87 -1.57
C GLU A 30 25.22 -7.81 -0.48
N ASP A 31 26.40 -7.20 -0.47
CA ASP A 31 26.86 -6.17 0.48
C ASP A 31 26.50 -4.74 0.06
N THR A 32 25.87 -4.54 -1.10
CA THR A 32 25.45 -3.21 -1.56
C THR A 32 24.40 -2.65 -0.61
N VAL A 33 24.61 -1.44 -0.09
CA VAL A 33 23.56 -0.76 0.68
C VAL A 33 22.59 -0.09 -0.26
N VAL A 34 21.36 -0.60 -0.33
CA VAL A 34 20.25 0.04 -1.06
C VAL A 34 19.45 0.89 -0.08
N PRO A 35 19.43 2.23 -0.23
CA PRO A 35 18.66 3.09 0.66
C PRO A 35 17.20 2.65 0.71
N GLY A 36 16.73 2.33 1.92
CA GLY A 36 15.35 1.94 2.14
C GLY A 36 15.03 0.46 2.07
N ILE A 37 16.00 -0.38 1.74
CA ILE A 37 15.90 -1.84 1.80
C ILE A 37 16.82 -2.32 2.92
N MET A 38 16.27 -3.07 3.87
CA MET A 38 17.04 -3.57 5.02
C MET A 38 18.03 -4.67 4.62
N HIS A 39 17.61 -5.54 3.69
CA HIS A 39 18.39 -6.67 3.20
C HIS A 39 18.14 -6.84 1.71
N ASN A 40 19.20 -6.92 0.91
CA ASN A 40 19.09 -7.21 -0.52
C ASN A 40 18.69 -8.68 -0.79
N ARG A 41 18.80 -9.52 0.24
CA ARG A 41 18.44 -10.94 0.23
C ARG A 41 17.72 -11.32 1.52
N ILE A 42 16.59 -12.02 1.40
CA ILE A 42 15.85 -12.60 2.53
C ILE A 42 15.70 -14.08 2.27
N GLY A 43 16.31 -14.92 3.11
CA GLY A 43 16.48 -16.34 2.82
C GLY A 43 17.28 -16.52 1.54
N ASP A 44 16.70 -17.19 0.55
CA ASP A 44 17.32 -17.40 -0.77
C ASP A 44 16.76 -16.48 -1.86
N TYR A 45 15.91 -15.52 -1.50
CA TYR A 45 15.29 -14.59 -2.45
C TYR A 45 16.00 -13.24 -2.46
N ARG A 46 16.27 -12.75 -3.67
CA ARG A 46 16.84 -11.43 -3.98
C ARG A 46 15.74 -10.53 -4.57
N ILE A 47 16.02 -9.24 -4.73
CA ILE A 47 15.06 -8.29 -5.30
C ILE A 47 14.68 -8.71 -6.73
N GLU A 48 15.64 -9.15 -7.54
CA GLU A 48 15.40 -9.62 -8.92
C GLU A 48 14.53 -10.89 -9.02
N ASP A 49 14.32 -11.62 -7.92
CA ASP A 49 13.46 -12.81 -7.90
C ASP A 49 11.96 -12.46 -7.84
N ILE A 50 11.61 -11.18 -7.64
CA ILE A 50 10.23 -10.72 -7.61
C ILE A 50 9.71 -10.52 -9.04
N GLU A 51 8.67 -11.25 -9.41
CA GLU A 51 8.05 -11.19 -10.73
C GLU A 51 6.58 -10.82 -10.63
N VAL A 52 6.19 -9.68 -11.20
CA VAL A 52 4.77 -9.33 -11.33
C VAL A 52 4.18 -10.19 -12.43
N VAL A 53 3.13 -10.96 -12.11
CA VAL A 53 2.43 -11.82 -13.08
C VAL A 53 0.96 -11.47 -13.25
N ALA A 54 0.40 -10.63 -12.37
CA ALA A 54 -0.96 -10.14 -12.48
C ALA A 54 -1.09 -8.72 -11.90
N ALA A 55 -2.02 -7.95 -12.44
CA ALA A 55 -2.36 -6.64 -11.92
C ALA A 55 -3.84 -6.37 -12.14
N PHE A 56 -4.47 -5.68 -11.19
CA PHE A 56 -5.89 -5.37 -11.21
C PHE A 56 -6.10 -3.88 -10.95
N ASP A 57 -6.88 -3.22 -11.80
CA ASP A 57 -7.28 -1.83 -11.61
C ASP A 57 -8.74 -1.63 -12.06
N ILE A 58 -9.27 -0.45 -11.77
CA ILE A 58 -10.63 -0.06 -12.11
C ILE A 58 -10.67 1.12 -13.06
N ASP A 59 -9.56 1.85 -13.20
CA ASP A 59 -9.44 2.99 -14.11
C ASP A 59 -9.45 2.52 -15.57
N GLN A 60 -10.37 3.07 -16.37
CA GLN A 60 -10.45 2.82 -17.81
C GLN A 60 -9.16 3.15 -18.55
N ASN A 61 -8.34 4.06 -18.02
CA ASN A 61 -7.08 4.42 -18.65
C ASN A 61 -6.00 3.36 -18.43
N LYS A 62 -6.16 2.47 -17.44
CA LYS A 62 -5.17 1.46 -17.05
C LYS A 62 -5.59 0.05 -17.45
N VAL A 63 -6.87 -0.29 -17.28
CA VAL A 63 -7.40 -1.61 -17.64
C VAL A 63 -7.15 -1.88 -19.12
N GLY A 64 -6.58 -3.04 -19.42
CA GLY A 64 -6.21 -3.47 -20.78
C GLY A 64 -4.81 -3.07 -21.24
N LYS A 65 -4.07 -2.24 -20.48
CA LYS A 65 -2.67 -1.92 -20.78
C LYS A 65 -1.71 -2.92 -20.15
N ASP A 66 -0.50 -3.00 -20.69
CA ASP A 66 0.61 -3.67 -19.99
C ASP A 66 0.95 -2.92 -18.69
N VAL A 67 1.37 -3.65 -17.66
CA VAL A 67 1.78 -3.07 -16.38
C VAL A 67 2.88 -2.02 -16.57
N SER A 68 3.84 -2.23 -17.48
CA SER A 68 4.92 -1.26 -17.77
C SER A 68 4.41 0.10 -18.25
N GLU A 69 3.23 0.15 -18.87
CA GLU A 69 2.58 1.37 -19.33
C GLU A 69 1.60 1.92 -18.30
N ALA A 70 0.84 1.04 -17.65
CA ALA A 70 -0.20 1.42 -16.69
C ALA A 70 0.38 2.13 -15.47
N ILE A 71 1.59 1.76 -15.02
CA ILE A 71 2.27 2.40 -13.89
C ILE A 71 2.63 3.88 -14.15
N PHE A 72 2.75 4.29 -15.41
CA PHE A 72 3.02 5.68 -15.81
C PHE A 72 1.77 6.40 -16.34
N THR A 73 0.64 5.71 -16.39
CA THR A 73 -0.61 6.29 -16.88
C THR A 73 -1.24 7.19 -15.80
N GLU A 74 -1.67 8.38 -16.20
CA GLU A 74 -2.43 9.30 -15.34
C GLU A 74 -3.64 8.60 -14.69
N PRO A 75 -3.97 8.93 -13.42
CA PRO A 75 -3.43 10.03 -12.62
C PRO A 75 -2.16 9.69 -11.82
N ASN A 76 -1.44 8.60 -12.16
CA ASN A 76 -0.13 8.36 -11.54
C ASN A 76 0.83 9.50 -11.88
N ASN A 77 1.59 9.94 -10.89
CA ASN A 77 2.49 11.08 -10.97
C ASN A 77 3.71 10.96 -10.04
N THR A 78 4.04 9.74 -9.62
CA THR A 78 5.30 9.49 -8.92
C THR A 78 6.51 9.74 -9.83
N LEU A 79 7.68 9.95 -9.24
CA LEU A 79 8.92 10.13 -9.99
C LEU A 79 9.21 8.91 -10.87
N LYS A 80 9.56 9.13 -12.14
CA LYS A 80 10.18 8.11 -12.98
C LYS A 80 11.67 8.03 -12.67
N PHE A 81 12.11 6.98 -12.02
CA PHE A 81 13.50 6.77 -11.59
C PHE A 81 14.13 5.49 -12.15
N ALA A 82 13.38 4.72 -12.93
CA ALA A 82 13.83 3.53 -13.63
C ALA A 82 13.04 3.36 -14.93
N GLU A 83 13.66 2.73 -15.93
CA GLU A 83 12.95 2.21 -17.09
C GLU A 83 12.37 0.83 -16.76
N VAL A 84 11.17 0.56 -17.25
CA VAL A 84 10.48 -0.72 -17.05
C VAL A 84 10.22 -1.32 -18.44
N PRO A 85 10.84 -2.46 -18.77
CA PRO A 85 10.59 -3.11 -20.06
C PRO A 85 9.15 -3.63 -20.12
N HIS A 86 8.65 -3.83 -21.34
CA HIS A 86 7.33 -4.44 -21.54
C HIS A 86 7.24 -5.80 -20.82
N MET A 87 6.27 -5.95 -19.92
CA MET A 87 6.22 -7.09 -19.00
C MET A 87 5.40 -8.26 -19.55
N GLY A 88 4.52 -8.02 -20.53
CA GLY A 88 3.55 -9.01 -21.01
C GLY A 88 2.45 -9.30 -20.00
N VAL A 89 2.20 -8.38 -19.08
CA VAL A 89 1.20 -8.52 -18.01
C VAL A 89 0.15 -7.44 -18.20
N THR A 90 -1.00 -7.84 -18.72
CA THR A 90 -2.14 -6.94 -18.88
C THR A 90 -2.79 -6.63 -17.53
N VAL A 91 -3.12 -5.36 -17.31
CA VAL A 91 -3.94 -4.93 -16.17
C VAL A 91 -5.39 -5.35 -16.39
N GLU A 92 -5.85 -6.27 -15.55
CA GLU A 92 -7.18 -6.84 -15.61
C GLU A 92 -8.19 -5.95 -14.86
N ARG A 93 -9.46 -6.09 -15.23
CA ARG A 93 -10.54 -5.33 -14.60
C ARG A 93 -10.83 -5.86 -13.19
N GLY A 94 -10.43 -5.10 -12.17
CA GLY A 94 -10.66 -5.43 -10.76
C GLY A 94 -12.09 -5.19 -10.26
N MET A 95 -12.37 -5.52 -8.99
CA MET A 95 -13.64 -5.14 -8.35
C MET A 95 -13.59 -3.68 -7.87
N THR A 96 -14.69 -2.94 -8.05
CA THR A 96 -14.75 -1.51 -7.68
C THR A 96 -15.17 -1.26 -6.24
N HIS A 97 -16.34 -1.78 -5.81
CA HIS A 97 -16.95 -1.46 -4.49
C HIS A 97 -16.78 0.02 -4.08
N ASP A 98 -16.25 0.27 -2.88
CA ASP A 98 -15.94 1.57 -2.29
C ASP A 98 -14.54 2.10 -2.66
N GLY A 99 -13.93 1.53 -3.70
CA GLY A 99 -12.61 1.85 -4.25
C GLY A 99 -12.45 3.26 -4.81
N ILE A 100 -13.55 3.99 -5.11
CA ILE A 100 -13.50 5.35 -5.64
C ILE A 100 -14.02 6.33 -4.59
N GLY A 101 -13.15 7.24 -4.15
CA GLY A 101 -13.52 8.37 -3.29
C GLY A 101 -14.25 9.47 -4.05
N LYS A 102 -15.06 10.25 -3.33
CA LYS A 102 -15.81 11.40 -3.85
C LYS A 102 -14.87 12.36 -4.58
N TYR A 103 -13.76 12.71 -3.96
CA TYR A 103 -12.80 13.66 -4.52
C TYR A 103 -11.96 13.08 -5.65
N VAL A 104 -11.84 11.76 -5.79
CA VAL A 104 -11.06 11.12 -6.86
C VAL A 104 -11.91 10.80 -8.09
N SER A 105 -13.25 10.73 -7.95
CA SER A 105 -14.21 10.34 -8.99
C SER A 105 -14.19 11.18 -10.29
N HIS A 106 -13.68 12.41 -10.23
CA HIS A 106 -13.52 13.25 -11.41
C HIS A 106 -12.26 12.90 -12.22
N LEU A 107 -11.21 12.38 -11.56
CA LEU A 107 -9.94 11.97 -12.18
C LEU A 107 -9.98 10.52 -12.67
N VAL A 108 -10.51 9.60 -11.85
CA VAL A 108 -10.57 8.17 -12.16
C VAL A 108 -11.93 7.82 -12.72
N LYS A 109 -11.96 7.38 -13.98
CA LYS A 109 -13.18 6.90 -14.63
C LYS A 109 -13.20 5.39 -14.63
N LYS A 110 -14.24 4.82 -14.01
CA LYS A 110 -14.43 3.37 -13.91
C LYS A 110 -14.53 2.76 -15.31
N SER A 111 -13.69 1.79 -15.58
CA SER A 111 -13.76 0.96 -16.79
C SER A 111 -15.12 0.26 -16.91
N PRO A 112 -15.75 0.30 -18.11
CA PRO A 112 -17.08 -0.27 -18.34
C PRO A 112 -17.07 -1.82 -18.39
N HIS A 113 -15.89 -2.43 -18.47
CA HIS A 113 -15.73 -3.88 -18.47
C HIS A 113 -16.20 -4.50 -17.16
N SER A 114 -16.63 -5.77 -17.23
CA SER A 114 -16.97 -6.58 -16.06
C SER A 114 -15.71 -6.93 -15.25
N THR A 115 -15.87 -7.09 -13.93
CA THR A 115 -14.81 -7.64 -13.07
C THR A 115 -14.33 -8.98 -13.62
N ALA A 116 -13.02 -9.15 -13.74
CA ALA A 116 -12.39 -10.41 -14.15
C ALA A 116 -12.52 -11.48 -13.04
N ASP A 117 -12.32 -12.75 -13.38
CA ASP A 117 -12.24 -13.82 -12.38
C ASP A 117 -10.90 -13.73 -11.64
N ILE A 118 -10.88 -12.95 -10.56
CA ILE A 118 -9.68 -12.68 -9.77
C ILE A 118 -9.11 -13.98 -9.21
N SER A 119 -9.95 -14.82 -8.60
CA SER A 119 -9.49 -16.07 -7.99
C SER A 119 -8.94 -17.06 -9.01
N GLY A 120 -9.59 -17.19 -10.18
CA GLY A 120 -9.12 -18.01 -11.29
C GLY A 120 -7.79 -17.52 -11.84
N ILE A 121 -7.65 -16.22 -12.09
CA ILE A 121 -6.40 -15.62 -12.58
C ILE A 121 -5.25 -15.84 -11.61
N LEU A 122 -5.47 -15.66 -10.30
CA LEU A 122 -4.46 -15.90 -9.28
C LEU A 122 -4.00 -17.38 -9.26
N LYS A 123 -4.94 -18.32 -9.35
CA LYS A 123 -4.67 -19.77 -9.41
C LYS A 123 -3.92 -20.15 -10.70
N ASP A 124 -4.44 -19.73 -11.85
CA ASP A 124 -3.90 -20.09 -13.17
C ASP A 124 -2.47 -19.57 -13.38
N ARG A 125 -2.18 -18.38 -12.87
CA ARG A 125 -0.83 -17.79 -12.95
C ARG A 125 0.10 -18.29 -11.84
N GLY A 126 -0.44 -19.03 -10.86
CA GLY A 126 0.29 -19.57 -9.71
C GLY A 126 0.90 -18.46 -8.86
N VAL A 127 0.09 -17.47 -8.48
CA VAL A 127 0.53 -16.32 -7.69
C VAL A 127 0.89 -16.75 -6.27
N ASP A 128 2.04 -16.32 -5.78
CA ASP A 128 2.50 -16.56 -4.41
C ASP A 128 1.99 -15.47 -3.46
N VAL A 129 2.11 -14.20 -3.85
CA VAL A 129 1.83 -13.03 -2.99
C VAL A 129 0.97 -12.00 -3.71
N VAL A 130 -0.06 -11.50 -3.05
CA VAL A 130 -0.91 -10.40 -3.54
C VAL A 130 -0.66 -9.14 -2.72
N ILE A 131 -0.31 -8.04 -3.39
CA ILE A 131 -0.06 -6.75 -2.77
C ILE A 131 -1.28 -5.84 -2.95
N ASN A 132 -1.85 -5.37 -1.85
CA ASN A 132 -3.01 -4.47 -1.86
C ASN A 132 -2.58 -3.00 -1.74
N TYR A 133 -2.75 -2.24 -2.82
CA TYR A 133 -2.56 -0.79 -2.90
C TYR A 133 -3.86 -0.03 -3.22
N LEU A 134 -5.00 -0.57 -2.79
CA LEU A 134 -6.27 0.16 -2.93
C LEU A 134 -6.24 1.53 -2.21
N PRO A 135 -7.15 2.46 -2.56
CA PRO A 135 -7.26 3.72 -1.84
C PRO A 135 -7.65 3.55 -0.37
N VAL A 136 -7.27 4.53 0.46
CA VAL A 136 -7.70 4.58 1.87
C VAL A 136 -9.24 4.61 1.97
N GLY A 137 -9.79 3.85 2.92
CA GLY A 137 -11.24 3.75 3.13
C GLY A 137 -11.96 2.74 2.23
N SER A 138 -11.24 1.98 1.40
CA SER A 138 -11.80 0.92 0.56
C SER A 138 -11.99 -0.40 1.33
N GLU A 139 -12.86 -0.38 2.35
CA GLU A 139 -13.09 -1.52 3.25
C GLU A 139 -13.79 -2.69 2.55
N MET A 140 -14.90 -2.42 1.86
CA MET A 140 -15.67 -3.44 1.15
C MET A 140 -14.85 -4.07 0.04
N ALA A 141 -14.15 -3.24 -0.75
CA ALA A 141 -13.26 -3.71 -1.79
C ALA A 141 -12.17 -4.62 -1.22
N THR A 142 -11.48 -4.20 -0.16
CA THR A 142 -10.40 -4.97 0.47
C THR A 142 -10.91 -6.31 1.00
N LYS A 143 -12.00 -6.32 1.77
CA LYS A 143 -12.60 -7.55 2.31
C LYS A 143 -13.05 -8.49 1.19
N TRP A 144 -13.61 -7.95 0.10
CA TRP A 144 -13.97 -8.75 -1.07
C TRP A 144 -12.74 -9.37 -1.75
N TYR A 145 -11.64 -8.62 -1.93
CA TYR A 145 -10.40 -9.17 -2.47
C TYR A 145 -9.78 -10.22 -1.57
N VAL A 146 -9.82 -10.03 -0.24
CA VAL A 146 -9.33 -11.03 0.73
C VAL A 146 -10.01 -12.38 0.51
N GLU A 147 -11.32 -12.41 0.28
CA GLU A 147 -12.02 -13.66 -0.06
C GLU A 147 -11.49 -14.30 -1.35
N GLN A 148 -11.20 -13.51 -2.39
CA GLN A 148 -10.62 -14.04 -3.64
C GLN A 148 -9.19 -14.59 -3.44
N ILE A 149 -8.40 -13.92 -2.61
CA ILE A 149 -7.01 -14.28 -2.29
C ILE A 149 -6.98 -15.59 -1.49
N LEU A 150 -7.84 -15.72 -0.48
CA LEU A 150 -7.98 -16.94 0.34
C LEU A 150 -8.49 -18.12 -0.50
N GLU A 151 -9.35 -17.85 -1.48
CA GLU A 151 -9.82 -18.85 -2.43
C GLU A 151 -8.71 -19.33 -3.37
N ALA A 152 -7.83 -18.42 -3.81
CA ALA A 152 -6.64 -18.74 -4.59
C ALA A 152 -5.48 -19.31 -3.79
N ARG A 153 -5.55 -19.28 -2.45
CA ARG A 153 -4.47 -19.67 -1.53
C ARG A 153 -3.17 -18.89 -1.80
N CYS A 154 -3.28 -17.59 -1.97
CA CYS A 154 -2.12 -16.70 -2.05
C CYS A 154 -1.86 -16.02 -0.69
N ALA A 155 -0.60 -15.67 -0.42
CA ALA A 155 -0.26 -14.75 0.65
C ALA A 155 -0.77 -13.34 0.35
N MET A 156 -0.92 -12.50 1.37
CA MET A 156 -1.32 -11.10 1.20
C MET A 156 -0.36 -10.13 1.89
N ILE A 157 -0.03 -9.02 1.21
CA ILE A 157 0.58 -7.83 1.82
C ILE A 157 -0.45 -6.70 1.76
N ASN A 158 -1.00 -6.32 2.91
CA ASN A 158 -1.99 -5.25 3.00
C ASN A 158 -1.32 -3.91 3.29
N CYS A 159 -1.19 -3.06 2.27
CA CYS A 159 -0.47 -1.78 2.40
C CYS A 159 -1.35 -0.61 2.84
N ILE A 160 -2.66 -0.83 3.07
CA ILE A 160 -3.62 0.23 3.35
C ILE A 160 -4.11 0.13 4.81
N PRO A 161 -4.67 1.20 5.41
CA PRO A 161 -5.12 1.21 6.80
C PRO A 161 -6.54 0.62 6.97
N VAL A 162 -6.86 -0.45 6.24
CA VAL A 162 -8.05 -1.27 6.47
C VAL A 162 -7.60 -2.46 7.29
N PHE A 163 -8.28 -2.71 8.41
CA PHE A 163 -7.85 -3.76 9.34
C PHE A 163 -8.20 -5.14 8.79
N ILE A 164 -7.17 -5.95 8.55
CA ILE A 164 -7.27 -7.35 8.12
C ILE A 164 -6.30 -8.17 8.95
N ALA A 165 -4.99 -7.92 8.84
CA ALA A 165 -3.98 -8.72 9.51
C ALA A 165 -4.07 -8.65 11.04
N ARG A 166 -4.54 -7.52 11.58
CA ARG A 166 -4.72 -7.32 13.02
C ARG A 166 -6.06 -7.78 13.57
N GLU A 167 -7.01 -8.18 12.72
CA GLU A 167 -8.33 -8.66 13.15
C GLU A 167 -8.28 -10.19 13.30
N ASP A 168 -8.62 -10.69 14.49
CA ASP A 168 -8.61 -12.13 14.79
C ASP A 168 -9.41 -12.95 13.77
N TYR A 169 -10.54 -12.41 13.31
CA TYR A 169 -11.39 -13.06 12.31
C TYR A 169 -10.63 -13.35 11.01
N TRP A 170 -9.96 -12.36 10.44
CA TRP A 170 -9.22 -12.53 9.18
C TRP A 170 -7.93 -13.31 9.40
N GLY A 171 -7.21 -13.03 10.49
CA GLY A 171 -6.00 -13.77 10.86
C GLY A 171 -6.25 -15.29 10.90
N ALA A 172 -7.30 -15.71 11.60
CA ALA A 172 -7.69 -17.13 11.69
C ALA A 172 -8.03 -17.75 10.32
N ARG A 173 -8.60 -16.97 9.39
CA ARG A 173 -8.95 -17.43 8.03
C ARG A 173 -7.70 -17.65 7.17
N PHE A 174 -6.70 -16.78 7.29
CA PHE A 174 -5.40 -16.95 6.63
C PHE A 174 -4.67 -18.20 7.17
N GLU A 175 -4.68 -18.39 8.50
CA GLU A 175 -4.14 -19.59 9.15
C GLU A 175 -4.84 -20.88 8.69
N GLU A 176 -6.19 -20.90 8.67
CA GLU A 176 -6.99 -22.04 8.20
C GLU A 176 -6.65 -22.42 6.75
N ARG A 177 -6.40 -21.43 5.89
CA ARG A 177 -6.03 -21.62 4.49
C ARG A 177 -4.54 -21.92 4.29
N GLY A 178 -3.73 -21.85 5.35
CA GLY A 178 -2.30 -22.14 5.33
C GLY A 178 -1.46 -21.11 4.59
N VAL A 179 -1.90 -19.85 4.54
CA VAL A 179 -1.25 -18.77 3.78
C VAL A 179 -0.97 -17.56 4.67
N PRO A 180 0.18 -16.88 4.52
CA PRO A 180 0.54 -15.77 5.39
C PRO A 180 -0.13 -14.45 4.98
N ILE A 181 -0.30 -13.56 5.95
CA ILE A 181 -0.65 -12.16 5.74
C ILE A 181 0.34 -11.24 6.46
N VAL A 182 0.73 -10.14 5.79
CA VAL A 182 1.51 -9.04 6.36
C VAL A 182 0.70 -7.76 6.22
N GLY A 183 0.41 -7.09 7.32
CA GLY A 183 -0.39 -5.88 7.36
C GLY A 183 -0.56 -5.37 8.79
N ASP A 184 -1.27 -4.28 9.02
CA ASP A 184 -1.91 -3.39 8.04
C ASP A 184 -1.16 -2.04 7.99
N ASP A 185 -1.41 -1.24 6.95
CA ASP A 185 -0.82 0.11 6.73
C ASP A 185 0.71 0.10 6.58
N ILE A 186 1.20 0.10 5.34
CA ILE A 186 2.65 0.08 5.08
C ILE A 186 3.32 1.35 5.62
N LYS A 187 4.50 1.19 6.23
CA LYS A 187 5.27 2.31 6.76
C LYS A 187 6.10 2.96 5.68
N SER A 188 6.10 4.30 5.66
CA SER A 188 7.16 5.06 4.99
C SER A 188 8.46 4.95 5.77
N GLN A 189 9.61 4.98 5.09
CA GLN A 189 10.94 4.93 5.72
C GLN A 189 11.13 6.10 6.68
N LEU A 190 10.87 7.31 6.20
CA LEU A 190 10.89 8.54 6.98
C LEU A 190 9.68 9.38 6.57
N GLY A 191 8.74 9.55 7.50
CA GLY A 191 7.53 10.33 7.31
C GLY A 191 7.25 11.24 8.49
N ALA A 192 6.28 12.13 8.34
CA ALA A 192 5.96 13.12 9.36
C ALA A 192 5.65 12.50 10.74
N THR A 193 4.95 11.37 10.78
CA THR A 193 4.61 10.68 12.05
C THR A 193 5.85 10.20 12.81
N ILE A 194 6.82 9.56 12.16
CA ILE A 194 8.02 9.06 12.87
C ILE A 194 8.92 10.23 13.31
N THR A 195 9.06 11.26 12.47
CA THR A 195 9.83 12.47 12.83
C THR A 195 9.21 13.18 14.02
N HIS A 196 7.89 13.40 14.01
CA HIS A 196 7.18 14.02 15.11
C HIS A 196 7.35 13.19 16.39
N ARG A 197 7.17 11.87 16.30
CA ARG A 197 7.34 10.96 17.43
C ARG A 197 8.74 11.04 18.07
N VAL A 198 9.80 11.06 17.26
CA VAL A 198 11.18 11.17 17.75
C VAL A 198 11.42 12.52 18.43
N LEU A 199 10.92 13.61 17.86
CA LEU A 199 11.02 14.94 18.47
C LEU A 199 10.24 15.04 19.79
N THR A 200 9.01 14.50 19.83
CA THR A 200 8.20 14.43 21.05
C THR A 200 8.94 13.70 22.16
N ARG A 201 9.52 12.54 21.83
CA ARG A 201 10.29 11.74 22.79
C ARG A 201 11.53 12.48 23.29
N LEU A 202 12.25 13.15 22.41
CA LEU A 202 13.42 13.95 22.77
C LEU A 202 13.05 15.08 23.75
N PHE A 203 11.92 15.75 23.56
CA PHE A 203 11.45 16.79 24.48
C PHE A 203 11.20 16.21 25.88
N GLU A 204 10.50 15.07 25.96
CA GLU A 204 10.27 14.37 27.22
C GLU A 204 11.57 13.97 27.91
N ASP A 205 12.49 13.35 27.19
CA ASP A 205 13.78 12.88 27.72
C ASP A 205 14.67 14.04 28.22
N ARG A 206 14.41 15.27 27.77
CA ARG A 206 15.11 16.49 28.20
C ARG A 206 14.33 17.31 29.24
N GLY A 207 13.19 16.80 29.73
CA GLY A 207 12.33 17.50 30.69
C GLY A 207 11.63 18.73 30.13
N VAL A 208 11.52 18.84 28.80
CA VAL A 208 10.85 19.95 28.11
C VAL A 208 9.38 19.61 27.94
N LYS A 209 8.50 20.41 28.57
CA LYS A 209 7.06 20.23 28.45
C LYS A 209 6.55 20.73 27.10
N ILE A 210 5.86 19.86 26.37
CA ILE A 210 5.12 20.25 25.16
C ILE A 210 3.77 20.81 25.59
N LEU A 211 3.48 22.06 25.21
CA LEU A 211 2.20 22.70 25.49
C LEU A 211 1.21 22.53 24.34
N ASN A 212 1.69 22.67 23.10
CA ASN A 212 0.89 22.59 21.88
C ASN A 212 1.73 21.93 20.77
N THR A 213 1.10 21.17 19.88
CA THR A 213 1.76 20.61 18.70
C THR A 213 0.82 20.49 17.51
N TYR A 214 1.35 20.67 16.30
CA TYR A 214 0.61 20.43 15.07
C TYR A 214 1.48 19.78 13.99
N GLN A 215 0.86 18.96 13.16
CA GLN A 215 1.44 18.31 12.00
C GLN A 215 0.49 18.45 10.82
N LEU A 216 0.87 19.27 9.85
CA LEU A 216 0.14 19.52 8.60
C LEU A 216 0.85 18.78 7.47
N ASN A 217 0.10 18.03 6.66
CA ASN A 217 0.66 17.25 5.57
C ASN A 217 0.05 17.67 4.23
N PHE A 218 0.87 18.10 3.28
CA PHE A 218 0.43 18.47 1.94
C PHE A 218 0.95 17.45 0.92
N GLY A 219 0.16 17.19 -0.12
CA GLY A 219 0.57 16.32 -1.22
C GLY A 219 -0.32 16.52 -2.44
N GLY A 220 0.24 16.21 -3.61
CA GLY A 220 -0.38 16.46 -4.92
C GLY A 220 -0.72 15.18 -5.69
N ASN A 221 -1.09 14.10 -5.01
CA ASN A 221 -1.44 12.83 -5.65
C ASN A 221 -2.86 12.38 -5.26
N THR A 222 -3.34 11.31 -5.91
CA THR A 222 -4.68 10.78 -5.67
C THR A 222 -4.90 10.23 -4.27
N ASP A 223 -3.86 9.73 -3.58
CA ASP A 223 -3.97 9.32 -2.18
C ASP A 223 -4.27 10.51 -1.28
N PHE A 224 -3.52 11.62 -1.40
CA PHE A 224 -3.79 12.86 -0.66
C PHE A 224 -5.18 13.43 -0.96
N LEU A 225 -5.60 13.39 -2.23
CA LEU A 225 -6.94 13.83 -2.61
C LEU A 225 -8.04 12.97 -1.97
N ASN A 226 -7.83 11.65 -1.91
CA ASN A 226 -8.72 10.72 -1.22
C ASN A 226 -8.74 10.96 0.29
N LEU A 227 -7.61 11.36 0.89
CA LEU A 227 -7.51 11.70 2.31
C LEU A 227 -8.26 12.99 2.70
N LEU A 228 -8.61 13.85 1.75
CA LEU A 228 -9.47 15.01 2.04
C LEU A 228 -10.90 14.60 2.43
N GLU A 229 -11.31 13.39 2.08
CA GLU A 229 -12.57 12.80 2.51
C GLU A 229 -12.49 12.38 3.98
N ARG A 230 -12.89 13.29 4.88
CA ARG A 230 -12.79 13.09 6.35
C ARG A 230 -13.46 11.81 6.84
N GLU A 231 -14.56 11.40 6.21
CA GLU A 231 -15.28 10.16 6.54
C GLU A 231 -14.41 8.90 6.33
N ARG A 232 -13.51 8.92 5.33
CA ARG A 232 -12.60 7.80 5.02
C ARG A 232 -11.33 7.77 5.87
N THR A 233 -11.06 8.83 6.64
CA THR A 233 -9.76 9.01 7.32
C THR A 233 -9.82 8.95 8.83
N VAL A 234 -11.00 8.69 9.42
CA VAL A 234 -11.21 8.61 10.88
C VAL A 234 -10.17 7.68 11.53
N SER A 235 -10.05 6.44 11.04
CA SER A 235 -9.09 5.46 11.55
C SER A 235 -7.63 5.92 11.44
N LYS A 236 -7.27 6.58 10.33
CA LYS A 236 -5.90 7.07 10.08
C LYS A 236 -5.55 8.26 10.98
N ARG A 237 -6.50 9.17 11.24
CA ARG A 237 -6.33 10.28 12.19
C ARG A 237 -6.12 9.76 13.61
N ILE A 238 -6.95 8.82 14.05
CA ILE A 238 -6.83 8.19 15.38
C ILE A 238 -5.45 7.52 15.53
N SER A 239 -5.04 6.71 14.54
CA SER A 239 -3.74 6.02 14.53
C SER A 239 -2.57 7.01 14.63
N LYS A 240 -2.59 8.08 13.82
CA LYS A 240 -1.50 9.08 13.81
C LYS A 240 -1.43 9.89 15.11
N THR A 241 -2.57 10.32 15.66
CA THR A 241 -2.59 11.03 16.94
C THR A 241 -2.06 10.13 18.05
N SER A 242 -2.50 8.87 18.12
CA SER A 242 -2.06 7.89 19.11
C SER A 242 -0.55 7.60 19.03
N ALA A 243 0.01 7.54 17.81
CA ALA A 243 1.44 7.33 17.61
C ALA A 243 2.31 8.44 18.22
N VAL A 244 1.80 9.68 18.32
CA VAL A 244 2.48 10.81 18.96
C VAL A 244 2.20 10.85 20.46
N THR A 245 0.93 10.77 20.86
CA THR A 245 0.54 10.89 22.28
C THR A 245 1.02 9.72 23.12
N SER A 246 1.24 8.54 22.55
CA SER A 246 1.85 7.38 23.24
C SER A 246 3.29 7.63 23.70
N GLN A 247 3.97 8.64 23.17
CA GLN A 247 5.30 9.04 23.65
C GLN A 247 5.24 10.08 24.75
N MET A 248 4.05 10.53 25.16
CA MET A 248 3.85 11.59 26.14
C MET A 248 3.43 11.01 27.48
N THR A 249 4.29 11.08 28.49
CA THR A 249 4.06 10.49 29.83
C THR A 249 2.89 11.15 30.55
N ASN A 250 2.72 12.47 30.41
CA ASN A 250 1.61 13.21 31.03
C ASN A 250 0.47 13.54 30.05
N GLY A 251 0.52 12.98 28.84
CA GLY A 251 -0.41 13.32 27.76
C GLY A 251 -0.35 14.79 27.33
N ILE A 252 -1.26 15.15 26.43
CA ILE A 252 -1.55 16.52 26.00
C ILE A 252 -3.07 16.64 25.83
N ASP A 253 -3.61 17.82 26.09
CA ASP A 253 -5.01 18.10 25.80
C ASP A 253 -5.30 17.83 24.30
N PRO A 254 -6.33 17.05 23.95
CA PRO A 254 -6.73 16.81 22.56
C PRO A 254 -6.92 18.08 21.73
N ASP A 255 -7.31 19.19 22.34
CA ASP A 255 -7.49 20.49 21.66
C ASP A 255 -6.15 21.17 21.33
N ASN A 256 -5.06 20.75 22.00
CA ASN A 256 -3.70 21.26 21.79
C ASN A 256 -2.87 20.38 20.84
N ILE A 257 -3.49 19.38 20.20
CA ILE A 257 -2.84 18.52 19.20
C ILE A 257 -3.63 18.46 17.89
N HIS A 258 -2.95 18.78 16.80
CA HIS A 258 -3.50 18.61 15.46
C HIS A 258 -2.60 17.73 14.59
N VAL A 259 -3.15 16.66 14.00
CA VAL A 259 -2.42 15.80 13.06
C VAL A 259 -3.33 15.45 11.89
N GLY A 260 -2.97 15.87 10.68
CA GLY A 260 -3.81 15.62 9.52
C GLY A 260 -3.24 16.14 8.19
N PRO A 261 -3.78 15.68 7.07
CA PRO A 261 -3.69 16.39 5.79
C PRO A 261 -4.54 17.66 5.80
#